data_AF-A0A6L8GBS9-F1
#
_entry.id   AF-A0A6L8GBS9-F1
#
_cell.length_a   1.000
_cell.length_b   1.000
_cell.length_c   1.000
_cell.angle_alpha   90.00
_cell.angle_beta   90.00
_cell.angle_gamma   90.00
#
_symmetry.space_group_name_H-M   'P 1'
#
loop_
_entity.id
_entity.type
_entity.pdbx_description
1 polymer ?
#
loop_
_entity_poly.entity_id
_entity_poly.type
_entity_poly.pdbx_seq_one_letter_code
_entity_poly.pdbx_strand_id
1 'polypeptide(L)'
;MSAETSNADADHGRHPDERVPAMLAAGLGLQMAGLAVPGSVLIPTVVFRTAGQAEPLLLWAVSASVMICGAVTVLQAIRVGRVGAGHILVTGTSGAAIAVSVAALAAGGPALLAVLMLVLSLFQFAFSARLSLFRRILTPTVMGTVIMLTPVTVMPVI
;
A
#
# COMPACT_ATOMS: atom_id res chain seq x y z
N MET A 1 -41.61 -1.88 -40.38
CA MET A 1 -40.94 -0.63 -40.78
C MET A 1 -41.05 0.30 -39.59
N SER A 2 -40.17 0.10 -38.61
CA SER A 2 -39.09 1.05 -38.21
C SER A 2 -39.64 2.00 -37.15
N ALA A 3 -39.06 2.30 -36.00
CA ALA A 3 -37.91 1.94 -35.18
C ALA A 3 -38.39 2.39 -33.76
N GLU A 4 -37.95 1.96 -32.60
CA GLU A 4 -36.61 1.71 -32.12
C GLU A 4 -36.82 1.16 -30.70
N THR A 5 -36.29 -0.03 -30.42
CA THR A 5 -36.24 -0.60 -29.09
C THR A 5 -35.17 0.09 -28.25
N SER A 6 -35.43 0.15 -26.94
CA SER A 6 -34.42 -0.09 -25.89
C SER A 6 -33.47 1.06 -25.55
N ASN A 7 -33.80 1.72 -24.44
CA ASN A 7 -32.98 1.78 -23.23
C ASN A 7 -31.44 1.81 -23.41
N ALA A 8 -30.84 2.96 -23.11
CA ALA A 8 -29.49 3.01 -22.58
C ALA A 8 -29.37 4.26 -21.70
N ASP A 9 -29.76 4.05 -20.44
CA ASP A 9 -29.27 4.79 -19.29
C ASP A 9 -27.77 5.07 -19.48
N ALA A 10 -27.40 6.34 -19.38
CA ALA A 10 -26.08 6.82 -19.73
C ALA A 10 -25.09 6.50 -18.61
N ASP A 11 -24.65 5.24 -18.55
CA ASP A 11 -23.54 4.79 -17.72
C ASP A 11 -22.23 5.46 -18.20
N HIS A 12 -21.92 6.62 -17.64
CA HIS A 12 -20.65 7.34 -17.86
C HIS A 12 -19.50 6.77 -17.02
N GLY A 13 -19.69 5.62 -16.36
CA GLY A 13 -18.63 4.91 -15.67
C GLY A 13 -17.76 4.15 -16.67
N ARG A 14 -16.57 4.67 -17.01
CA ARG A 14 -15.60 3.90 -17.80
C ARG A 14 -15.39 2.52 -17.18
N HIS A 15 -15.52 1.48 -17.99
CA HIS A 15 -15.30 0.11 -17.56
C HIS A 15 -13.81 -0.07 -17.19
N PRO A 16 -13.44 -0.79 -16.12
CA PRO A 16 -12.04 -0.95 -15.69
C PRO A 16 -11.08 -1.50 -16.75
N ASP A 17 -11.61 -2.20 -17.76
CA ASP A 17 -10.87 -2.83 -18.85
C ASP A 17 -10.87 -2.00 -20.16
N GLU A 18 -11.44 -0.79 -20.13
CA GLU A 18 -11.53 0.07 -21.30
C GLU A 18 -10.15 0.68 -21.63
N ARG A 19 -9.75 0.63 -22.90
CA ARG A 19 -8.43 1.11 -23.33
C ARG A 19 -8.37 2.62 -23.28
N VAL A 20 -7.74 3.14 -22.23
CA VAL A 20 -7.47 4.57 -22.07
C VAL A 20 -6.39 5.02 -23.06
N PRO A 21 -6.54 6.18 -23.72
CA PRO A 21 -5.48 6.78 -24.53
C PRO A 21 -4.17 6.87 -23.76
N ALA A 22 -3.05 6.46 -24.37
CA ALA A 22 -1.76 6.30 -23.69
C ALA A 22 -1.29 7.57 -22.93
N MET A 23 -1.59 8.76 -23.45
CA MET A 23 -1.27 10.02 -22.80
C MET A 23 -2.11 10.29 -21.53
N LEU A 24 -3.39 9.92 -21.54
CA LEU A 24 -4.26 10.01 -20.36
C LEU A 24 -3.86 8.96 -19.32
N ALA A 25 -3.53 7.74 -19.75
CA ALA A 25 -3.02 6.69 -18.87
C ALA A 25 -1.70 7.10 -18.20
N ALA A 26 -0.78 7.72 -18.96
CA ALA A 26 0.47 8.26 -18.41
C ALA A 26 0.22 9.39 -17.41
N GLY A 27 -0.69 10.32 -17.71
CA GLY A 27 -1.06 11.42 -16.80
C GLY A 27 -1.69 10.94 -15.49
N LEU A 28 -2.63 10.00 -15.57
CA LEU A 28 -3.26 9.38 -14.39
C LEU A 28 -2.24 8.56 -13.59
N GLY A 29 -1.38 7.79 -14.25
CA GLY A 29 -0.29 7.06 -13.61
C GLY A 29 0.65 7.99 -12.86
N LEU A 30 1.00 9.12 -13.46
CA LEU A 30 1.83 10.15 -12.81
C LEU A 30 1.13 10.77 -11.60
N GLN A 31 -0.17 11.04 -11.68
CA GLN A 31 -0.95 11.54 -10.54
C GLN A 31 -0.95 10.54 -9.37
N MET A 32 -1.19 9.26 -9.66
CA MET A 32 -1.16 8.20 -8.65
C MET A 32 0.23 8.05 -8.02
N ALA A 33 1.29 8.14 -8.83
CA ALA A 33 2.66 8.14 -8.32
C ALA A 33 2.92 9.34 -7.41
N GLY A 34 2.48 10.54 -7.81
CA GLY A 34 2.60 11.76 -7.00
C GLY A 34 1.88 11.67 -5.64
N LEU A 35 0.78 10.92 -5.57
CA LEU A 35 0.06 10.66 -4.32
C LEU A 35 0.72 9.58 -3.45
N ALA A 36 1.32 8.56 -4.06
CA ALA A 36 1.91 7.44 -3.33
C ALA A 36 3.31 7.73 -2.77
N VAL A 37 4.15 8.40 -3.56
CA VAL A 37 5.57 8.63 -3.23
C VAL A 37 5.76 9.35 -1.88
N PRO A 38 5.03 10.42 -1.54
CA PRO A 38 5.20 11.09 -0.25
C PRO A 38 5.02 10.17 0.94
N GLY A 39 4.01 9.28 0.90
CA GLY A 39 3.76 8.31 1.98
C GLY A 39 4.87 7.26 2.10
N SER A 40 5.38 6.79 0.97
CA SER A 40 6.46 5.80 0.91
C SER A 40 7.84 6.35 1.32
N VAL A 41 8.03 7.67 1.23
CA VAL A 41 9.23 8.36 1.70
C VAL A 41 9.11 8.77 3.17
N LEU A 42 7.95 9.32 3.57
CA LEU A 42 7.73 9.85 4.91
C LEU A 42 7.90 8.79 5.99
N ILE A 43 7.28 7.62 5.82
CA ILE A 43 7.29 6.56 6.84
C ILE A 43 8.70 6.05 7.18
N PRO A 44 9.53 5.58 6.21
CA PRO A 44 10.89 5.16 6.53
C PRO A 44 11.75 6.32 7.06
N THR A 45 11.54 7.55 6.56
CA THR A 45 12.25 8.73 7.08
C THR A 45 11.96 8.96 8.56
N VAL A 46 10.69 8.96 8.96
CA VAL A 46 10.28 9.13 10.36
C VAL A 46 10.86 8.01 11.22
N VAL A 47 10.74 6.74 10.80
CA VAL A 47 11.24 5.58 11.57
C VAL A 47 12.75 5.64 11.79
N PHE A 48 13.54 5.90 10.74
CA PHE A 48 15.00 5.91 10.86
C PHE A 48 15.52 7.17 11.58
N ARG A 49 14.87 8.33 11.41
CA ARG A 49 15.23 9.56 12.15
C ARG A 49 14.91 9.46 13.63
N THR A 50 13.72 8.98 13.98
CA THR A 50 13.32 8.80 15.40
C THR A 50 14.17 7.76 16.11
N ALA A 51 14.66 6.75 15.39
CA ALA A 51 15.61 5.76 15.91
C ALA A 51 17.09 6.21 15.89
N GLY A 52 17.38 7.46 15.51
CA GLY A 52 18.74 8.02 15.51
C GLY A 52 19.73 7.31 14.58
N GLN A 53 19.25 6.73 13.47
CA GLN A 53 20.11 5.99 12.54
C GLN A 53 20.94 6.92 11.65
N ALA A 54 22.06 6.40 11.13
CA ALA A 54 22.96 7.16 10.26
C ALA A 54 22.29 7.55 8.93
N GLU A 55 22.58 8.76 8.44
CA GLU A 55 22.00 9.31 7.20
C GLU A 55 22.19 8.42 5.95
N PRO A 56 23.35 7.76 5.72
CA PRO A 56 23.51 6.88 4.57
C PRO A 56 22.53 5.69 4.58
N LEU A 57 22.23 5.14 5.77
CA LEU A 57 21.31 4.03 5.93
C LEU A 57 19.86 4.48 5.71
N LEU A 58 19.53 5.70 6.15
CA LEU A 58 18.23 6.31 5.91
C LEU A 58 17.97 6.54 4.42
N LEU A 59 18.93 7.12 3.68
CA LEU A 59 18.81 7.34 2.24
C LEU A 59 18.67 6.03 1.47
N TRP A 60 19.45 5.01 1.86
CA TRP A 60 19.32 3.67 1.32
C TRP A 60 17.93 3.07 1.61
N ALA A 61 17.42 3.18 2.83
CA ALA A 61 16.11 2.64 3.21
C ALA A 61 14.95 3.35 2.48
N VAL A 62 15.03 4.68 2.31
CA VAL A 62 14.04 5.47 1.56
C VAL A 62 14.03 5.06 0.07
N SER A 63 15.21 4.98 -0.55
CA SER A 63 15.31 4.55 -1.96
C SER A 63 14.79 3.12 -2.16
N ALA A 64 15.15 2.19 -1.26
CA ALA A 64 14.64 0.82 -1.28
C ALA A 64 13.11 0.78 -1.12
N SER A 65 12.55 1.57 -0.20
CA SER A 65 11.09 1.67 0.03
C SER A 65 10.34 2.09 -1.23
N VAL A 66 10.78 3.18 -1.88
CA VAL A 66 10.14 3.69 -3.12
C VAL A 66 10.24 2.67 -4.25
N MET A 67 11.41 2.03 -4.41
CA MET A 67 11.61 1.00 -5.44
C MET A 67 10.69 -0.22 -5.22
N ILE A 68 10.60 -0.72 -3.99
CA ILE A 68 9.74 -1.86 -3.65
C ILE A 68 8.26 -1.50 -3.80
N CYS A 69 7.85 -0.32 -3.33
CA CYS A 69 6.49 0.21 -3.49
C CYS A 69 6.06 0.26 -4.96
N GLY A 70 6.94 0.76 -5.84
CA GLY A 70 6.71 0.79 -7.28
C GLY A 70 6.62 -0.61 -7.88
N ALA A 71 7.58 -1.49 -7.56
CA ALA A 71 7.59 -2.86 -8.05
C ALA A 71 6.35 -3.66 -7.64
N VAL A 72 5.90 -3.52 -6.38
CA VAL A 72 4.68 -4.17 -5.88
C VAL A 72 3.44 -3.59 -6.56
N THR A 73 3.38 -2.29 -6.78
CA THR A 73 2.24 -1.66 -7.49
C THR A 73 2.16 -2.17 -8.93
N VAL A 74 3.30 -2.30 -9.61
CA VAL A 74 3.36 -2.94 -10.94
C VAL A 74 2.87 -4.38 -10.84
N LEU A 75 3.39 -5.17 -9.89
CA LEU A 75 2.98 -6.56 -9.69
C LEU A 75 1.49 -6.72 -9.37
N GLN A 76 0.85 -5.75 -8.73
CA GLN A 76 -0.60 -5.78 -8.50
C GLN A 76 -1.40 -5.48 -9.76
N ALA A 77 -0.87 -4.58 -10.61
CA ALA A 77 -1.45 -4.27 -11.90
C ALA A 77 -1.28 -5.42 -12.90
N ILE A 78 -0.12 -6.07 -12.93
CA ILE A 78 0.12 -7.25 -13.78
C ILE A 78 -0.32 -8.52 -13.05
N ARG A 79 -1.45 -9.10 -13.46
CA ARG A 79 -1.87 -10.40 -12.91
C ARG A 79 -0.96 -11.51 -13.44
N VAL A 80 0.06 -11.88 -12.66
CA VAL A 80 0.95 -13.01 -12.97
C VAL A 80 0.42 -14.27 -12.28
N GLY A 81 -0.50 -14.97 -12.95
CA GLY A 81 -1.10 -16.21 -12.45
C GLY A 81 -1.99 -15.99 -11.22
N ARG A 82 -1.61 -16.55 -10.06
CA ARG A 82 -2.32 -16.40 -8.76
C ARG A 82 -1.83 -15.20 -7.94
N VAL A 83 -0.81 -14.49 -8.40
CA VAL A 83 -0.19 -13.34 -7.72
C VAL A 83 -0.54 -12.07 -8.49
N GLY A 84 -0.98 -11.03 -7.77
CA GLY A 84 -1.47 -9.79 -8.36
C GLY A 84 -3.00 -9.76 -8.48
N ALA A 85 -3.61 -8.62 -8.15
CA ALA A 85 -5.07 -8.44 -8.20
C ALA A 85 -5.61 -8.30 -9.64
N GLY A 86 -4.76 -7.92 -10.60
CA GLY A 86 -5.19 -7.59 -11.97
C GLY A 86 -5.85 -6.22 -12.07
N HIS A 87 -5.70 -5.39 -11.05
CA HIS A 87 -6.20 -4.02 -10.98
C HIS A 87 -5.11 -3.10 -10.46
N ILE A 88 -5.19 -1.81 -10.81
CA ILE A 88 -4.26 -0.79 -10.33
C ILE A 88 -4.52 -0.57 -8.83
N LEU A 89 -3.80 -1.31 -8.00
CA LEU A 89 -3.78 -1.13 -6.54
C LEU A 89 -2.46 -0.48 -6.16
N VAL A 90 -2.52 0.83 -5.94
CA VAL A 90 -1.39 1.56 -5.37
C VAL A 90 -1.11 1.00 -4.00
N THR A 91 0.04 0.35 -3.89
CA THR A 91 0.48 -0.25 -2.63
C THR A 91 1.44 0.73 -1.98
N GLY A 92 1.27 0.98 -0.69
CA GLY A 92 2.14 1.88 0.07
C GLY A 92 2.53 1.28 1.41
N THR A 93 3.43 1.95 2.11
CA THR A 93 3.75 1.62 3.51
C THR A 93 2.63 2.07 4.44
N SER A 94 2.33 1.25 5.44
CA SER A 94 1.36 1.58 6.49
C SER A 94 2.04 2.27 7.68
N GLY A 95 1.48 3.39 8.12
CA GLY A 95 1.95 4.11 9.31
C GLY A 95 1.77 3.32 10.62
N ALA A 96 0.89 2.31 10.63
CA ALA A 96 0.65 1.49 11.83
C ALA A 96 1.91 0.78 12.34
N ALA A 97 2.89 0.52 11.48
CA ALA A 97 4.13 -0.16 11.86
C ALA A 97 5.21 0.78 12.43
N ILE A 98 4.99 2.10 12.48
CA ILE A 98 6.03 3.07 12.87
C ILE A 98 6.50 2.80 14.30
N ALA A 99 5.58 2.79 15.27
CA ALA A 99 5.92 2.60 16.68
C ALA A 99 6.68 1.29 16.94
N VAL A 100 6.25 0.20 16.30
CA VAL A 100 6.90 -1.12 16.40
C VAL A 100 8.29 -1.10 15.76
N SER A 101 8.44 -0.45 14.61
CA SER A 101 9.72 -0.37 13.90
C SER A 101 10.75 0.44 14.67
N VAL A 102 10.33 1.56 15.28
CA VAL A 102 11.18 2.38 16.15
C VAL A 102 11.63 1.58 17.38
N ALA A 103 10.70 0.88 18.04
CA ALA A 103 11.01 0.04 19.19
C ALA A 103 11.99 -1.10 18.83
N ALA A 104 11.83 -1.73 17.67
CA ALA A 104 12.74 -2.77 17.19
C ALA A 104 14.15 -2.24 16.91
N LEU A 105 14.25 -1.07 16.28
CA LEU A 105 15.54 -0.41 16.04
C LEU A 105 16.24 -0.04 17.35
N ALA A 106 15.50 0.45 18.35
CA ALA A 106 16.05 0.77 19.66
C ALA A 106 16.52 -0.47 20.44
N ALA A 107 15.82 -1.60 20.30
CA ALA A 107 16.15 -2.83 21.03
C ALA A 107 17.30 -3.64 20.43
N GLY A 108 17.40 -3.71 19.09
CA GLY A 108 18.35 -4.61 18.42
C GLY A 108 18.85 -4.13 17.07
N GLY A 109 18.63 -2.86 16.73
CA GLY A 109 19.14 -2.24 15.51
C GLY A 109 18.48 -2.75 14.22
N PRO A 110 19.08 -2.45 13.06
CA PRO A 110 18.48 -2.72 11.74
C PRO A 110 18.35 -4.22 11.42
N ALA A 111 19.23 -5.06 11.98
CA ALA A 111 19.15 -6.52 11.81
C ALA A 111 17.88 -7.10 12.47
N LEU A 112 17.54 -6.65 13.68
CA LEU A 112 16.32 -7.08 14.36
C LEU A 112 15.07 -6.63 13.60
N LEU A 113 15.06 -5.39 13.12
CA LEU A 113 13.96 -4.87 12.29
C LEU A 113 13.75 -5.73 11.04
N ALA A 114 14.84 -6.12 10.35
CA ALA A 114 14.77 -6.95 9.15
C ALA A 114 14.18 -8.34 9.43
N VAL A 115 14.59 -8.99 10.52
CA VAL A 115 14.06 -10.30 10.91
C VAL A 115 12.58 -10.20 11.29
N LEU A 116 12.19 -9.19 12.06
CA LEU A 116 10.78 -8.97 12.41
C LEU A 116 9.92 -8.69 11.18
N MET A 117 10.42 -7.93 10.20
CA MET A 117 9.76 -7.72 8.91
C MET A 117 9.58 -9.03 8.14
N LEU A 118 10.60 -9.88 8.08
CA LEU A 118 10.52 -11.19 7.42
C LEU A 118 9.47 -12.09 8.09
N VAL A 119 9.49 -12.19 9.42
CA VAL A 119 8.52 -12.98 10.18
C VAL A 119 7.10 -12.42 9.98
N LEU A 120 6.94 -11.10 10.02
CA LEU A 120 5.65 -10.45 9.79
C LEU A 120 5.11 -10.69 8.38
N SER A 121 5.98 -10.67 7.36
CA SER A 121 5.60 -10.95 5.98
C SER A 121 5.11 -12.39 5.80
N LEU A 122 5.80 -13.37 6.39
CA LEU A 122 5.36 -14.76 6.40
C LEU A 122 4.01 -14.93 7.10
N PHE A 123 3.82 -14.24 8.23
CA PHE A 123 2.55 -14.24 8.94
C PHE A 123 1.42 -13.64 8.10
N GLN A 124 1.65 -12.49 7.46
CA GLN A 124 0.67 -11.86 6.55
C GLN A 124 0.32 -12.77 5.37
N PHE A 125 1.30 -13.44 4.78
CA PHE A 125 1.07 -14.39 3.69
C PHE A 125 0.21 -15.58 4.13
N ALA A 126 0.50 -16.16 5.30
CA ALA A 126 -0.31 -17.22 5.90
C ALA A 126 -1.74 -16.74 6.21
N PHE A 127 -1.89 -15.50 6.70
CA PHE A 127 -3.19 -14.89 6.98
C PHE A 127 -4.00 -14.63 5.71
N SER A 128 -3.34 -14.19 4.63
CA SER A 128 -3.94 -13.92 3.34
C SER A 128 -4.66 -15.17 2.77
N ALA A 129 -4.09 -16.35 2.97
CA ALA A 129 -4.71 -17.61 2.55
C ALA A 129 -6.01 -17.95 3.30
N ARG A 130 -6.23 -17.41 4.51
CA ARG A 130 -7.41 -17.69 5.36
C ARG A 130 -8.37 -16.50 5.51
N LEU A 131 -8.28 -15.51 4.63
CA LEU A 131 -9.07 -14.28 4.69
C LEU A 131 -10.59 -14.50 4.68
N SER A 132 -11.08 -15.61 4.12
CA SER A 132 -12.50 -15.99 4.15
C SER A 132 -13.04 -16.22 5.56
N LEU A 133 -12.21 -16.68 6.50
CA LEU A 133 -12.61 -16.95 7.88
C LEU A 133 -12.71 -15.66 8.72
N PHE A 134 -11.86 -14.68 8.43
CA PHE A 134 -11.74 -13.44 9.20
C PHE A 134 -12.77 -12.37 8.84
N ARG A 135 -13.42 -12.46 7.67
CA ARG A 135 -14.51 -11.54 7.28
C ARG A 135 -15.68 -11.52 8.27
N ARG A 136 -15.82 -12.54 9.12
CA ARG A 136 -16.85 -12.59 10.17
C ARG A 136 -16.47 -11.82 11.44
N ILE A 137 -15.17 -11.62 11.69
CA ILE A 137 -14.64 -10.93 12.88
C ILE A 137 -14.32 -9.47 12.53
N LEU A 138 -13.74 -9.23 11.35
CA LEU A 138 -13.38 -7.93 10.83
C LEU A 138 -14.60 -7.24 10.20
N THR A 139 -15.59 -6.94 11.04
CA THR A 139 -16.78 -6.20 10.60
C THR A 139 -16.38 -4.79 10.09
N PRO A 140 -17.14 -4.19 9.16
CA PRO A 140 -16.83 -2.87 8.61
C PRO A 140 -16.63 -1.80 9.68
N THR A 141 -17.37 -1.88 10.79
CA THR A 141 -17.25 -0.97 11.92
C THR A 141 -15.90 -1.09 12.62
N VAL A 142 -15.40 -2.30 12.87
CA VAL A 142 -14.09 -2.52 13.54
C VAL A 142 -12.94 -2.12 12.62
N MET A 143 -13.01 -2.45 11.33
CA MET A 143 -11.98 -2.03 10.39
C MET A 143 -11.94 -0.52 10.22
N GLY A 144 -13.11 0.12 10.13
CA GLY A 144 -13.22 1.58 10.04
C GLY A 144 -12.61 2.28 11.25
N THR A 145 -12.90 1.83 12.48
CA THR A 145 -12.34 2.44 13.69
C THR A 145 -10.83 2.28 13.76
N VAL A 146 -10.27 1.11 13.41
CA VAL A 146 -8.82 0.89 13.40
C VAL A 146 -8.11 1.78 12.37
N ILE A 147 -8.68 1.92 11.16
CA ILE A 147 -8.12 2.78 10.12
C ILE A 147 -8.18 4.25 10.55
N MET A 148 -9.27 4.69 11.20
CA MET A 148 -9.37 6.07 11.74
C MET A 148 -8.41 6.33 12.90
N LEU A 149 -8.13 5.33 13.74
CA LEU A 149 -7.24 5.49 14.89
C LEU A 149 -5.76 5.48 14.46
N THR A 150 -5.41 4.81 13.37
CA THR A 150 -4.02 4.69 12.91
C THR A 150 -3.32 6.05 12.74
N PRO A 151 -3.89 7.04 12.02
CA PRO A 151 -3.30 8.39 11.95
C PRO A 151 -3.13 9.06 13.32
N VAL A 152 -4.10 8.91 14.23
CA VAL A 152 -4.06 9.51 15.58
C VAL A 152 -2.88 8.96 16.37
N THR A 153 -2.59 7.66 16.24
CA THR A 153 -1.43 7.04 16.90
C THR A 153 -0.09 7.43 16.29
N VAL A 154 -0.07 7.85 15.04
CA VAL A 154 1.16 8.23 14.32
C VAL A 154 1.49 9.71 14.50
N MET A 155 0.48 10.58 14.69
CA MET A 155 0.66 12.03 14.90
C MET A 155 1.73 12.41 15.96
N PRO A 156 1.85 11.75 17.13
CA PRO A 156 2.89 12.11 18.10
C PRO A 156 4.31 11.66 17.71
N VAL A 157 4.45 10.81 16.69
CA VAL A 157 5.75 10.26 16.25
C VAL A 157 6.36 11.06 15.10
N ILE A 158 5.54 11.84 14.38
CA ILE A 158 5.95 12.77 13.33
C ILE A 158 6.30 14.12 13.98
#